data_AF-A0A0F8YMG3-F1
#
_entry.id   AF-A0A0F8YMG3-F1
#
_cell.length_a   1.000
_cell.length_b   1.000
_cell.length_c   1.000
_cell.angle_alpha   90.00
_cell.angle_beta   90.00
_cell.angle_gamma   90.00
#
_symmetry.space_group_name_H-M   'P 1'
#
loop_
_entity.id
_entity.type
_entity.pdbx_description
1 polymer ?
#
loop_
_entity_poly.entity_id
_entity_poly.type
_entity_poly.pdbx_seq_one_letter_code
_entity_poly.pdbx_strand_id
1 'polypeptide(L)'
;VFENKKGEQTVLRADLPLLEGEVLDGMFMSKKALCKFFEDAIEDCEKTGVMFSLHVKATMMKISHPIVFGHAVKIYYKELFDQYGDLFEEIGVNPNNGLSSVLEKIKLLPESKQEEIQEALHKTYEHRPEIAMVDSVKGITNLHVPSDVIVDASMPAMIRNSGKMWARDGKLKDTKAIMPESTYATIYQEAINFCKTHGAFDPTTMGTVPNVGLMAQKAEEYGSHDKTFEIHEDGVVRVIAEDGTVLTEHNVEKGDIWRACQTKDLPIRDWVKLAVNRARATGTPAVFWLDDERAHDAELIKKVHTYLKDHDTEGLHIRIESPVRAIRWTMERLIRGLDTISVTGNVLRDYLTDLFPILELGTSAKMLSIVPLLNGGGLYETGAGGSAPKH
;
A
#
# COMPACT_ATOMS: atom_id res chain seq x y z
N VAL A 1 1.44 -21.54 -13.08
CA VAL A 1 1.02 -21.84 -14.47
C VAL A 1 -0.27 -21.11 -14.77
N PHE A 2 -0.41 -20.51 -15.95
CA PHE A 2 -1.66 -19.96 -16.47
C PHE A 2 -2.22 -20.93 -17.51
N GLU A 3 -3.53 -21.16 -17.50
CA GLU A 3 -4.24 -21.95 -18.51
C GLU A 3 -5.36 -21.10 -19.09
N ASN A 4 -5.36 -20.89 -20.41
CA ASN A 4 -6.40 -20.10 -21.07
C ASN A 4 -7.70 -20.91 -21.27
N LYS A 5 -8.76 -20.24 -21.73
CA LYS A 5 -10.07 -20.88 -22.01
C LYS A 5 -10.04 -22.01 -23.06
N LYS A 6 -8.94 -22.16 -23.82
CA LYS A 6 -8.75 -23.25 -24.80
C LYS A 6 -7.99 -24.45 -24.22
N GLY A 7 -7.55 -24.37 -22.96
CA GLY A 7 -6.72 -25.39 -22.31
C GLY A 7 -5.23 -25.28 -22.63
N GLU A 8 -4.79 -24.21 -23.30
CA GLU A 8 -3.37 -23.98 -23.57
C GLU A 8 -2.69 -23.44 -22.30
N GLN A 9 -1.56 -24.03 -21.93
CA GLN A 9 -0.84 -23.69 -20.70
C GLN A 9 0.41 -22.84 -20.99
N THR A 10 0.56 -21.79 -20.20
CA THR A 10 1.73 -20.91 -20.20
C THR A 10 2.37 -20.90 -18.81
N VAL A 11 3.67 -21.16 -18.75
CA VAL A 11 4.42 -21.08 -17.50
C VAL A 11 4.76 -19.62 -17.21
N LEU A 12 4.01 -18.99 -16.29
CA LEU A 12 4.31 -17.63 -15.81
C LEU A 12 5.64 -17.58 -15.04
N ARG A 13 5.94 -18.63 -14.28
CA ARG A 13 7.18 -18.84 -13.54
C ARG A 13 7.43 -20.33 -13.36
N ALA A 14 8.63 -20.77 -13.71
CA ALA A 14 9.04 -22.17 -13.58
C ALA A 14 9.48 -22.50 -12.16
N ASP A 15 10.39 -21.70 -11.58
CA ASP A 15 11.03 -22.02 -10.29
C ASP A 15 10.45 -21.19 -9.14
N LEU A 16 9.85 -21.87 -8.17
CA LEU A 16 9.37 -21.30 -6.92
C LEU A 16 9.80 -22.19 -5.74
N PRO A 17 11.09 -22.16 -5.34
CA PRO A 17 11.55 -22.99 -4.25
C PRO A 17 10.84 -22.59 -2.95
N LEU A 18 10.29 -23.61 -2.28
CA LEU A 18 9.62 -23.50 -0.98
C LEU A 18 10.37 -24.34 0.05
N LEU A 19 10.48 -23.82 1.25
CA LEU A 19 11.02 -24.53 2.40
C LEU A 19 9.90 -25.16 3.22
N GLU A 20 10.25 -26.18 4.00
CA GLU A 20 9.32 -26.75 4.99
C GLU A 20 8.80 -25.66 5.93
N GLY A 21 7.47 -25.60 6.09
CA GLY A 21 6.81 -24.61 6.95
C GLY A 21 6.76 -23.19 6.37
N GLU A 22 7.21 -22.95 5.14
CA GLU A 22 7.04 -21.65 4.47
C GLU A 22 5.55 -21.38 4.19
N VAL A 23 5.11 -20.14 4.42
CA VAL A 23 3.77 -19.68 4.04
C VAL A 23 3.86 -19.15 2.62
N LEU A 24 2.98 -19.66 1.75
CA LEU A 24 2.79 -19.20 0.38
C LEU A 24 1.33 -18.80 0.21
N ASP A 25 1.12 -17.58 -0.28
CA ASP A 25 -0.20 -17.07 -0.65
C ASP A 25 -0.24 -16.66 -2.13
N GLY A 26 -1.42 -16.79 -2.73
CA GLY A 26 -1.74 -16.33 -4.08
C GLY A 26 -2.96 -15.43 -4.04
N MET A 27 -2.96 -14.37 -4.84
CA MET A 27 -4.04 -13.39 -4.89
C MET A 27 -4.13 -12.74 -6.27
N PHE A 28 -5.24 -12.08 -6.56
CA PHE A 28 -5.38 -11.25 -7.75
C PHE A 28 -6.23 -10.02 -7.51
N MET A 29 -5.98 -8.97 -8.29
CA MET A 29 -6.80 -7.77 -8.37
C MET A 29 -7.51 -7.74 -9.72
N SER A 30 -8.84 -7.75 -9.70
CA SER A 30 -9.64 -7.66 -10.93
C SER A 30 -9.55 -6.25 -11.51
N LYS A 31 -9.14 -6.14 -12.78
CA LYS A 31 -9.12 -4.88 -13.52
C LYS A 31 -10.52 -4.30 -13.66
N LYS A 32 -11.53 -5.12 -13.95
CA LYS A 32 -12.92 -4.64 -14.10
C LYS A 32 -13.42 -4.03 -12.80
N ALA A 33 -13.21 -4.72 -11.68
CA ALA A 33 -13.60 -4.22 -10.36
C ALA A 33 -12.85 -2.92 -10.01
N LEU A 34 -11.53 -2.88 -10.27
CA LEU A 34 -10.70 -1.71 -10.05
C LEU A 34 -11.17 -0.50 -10.88
N CYS A 35 -11.43 -0.69 -12.17
CA CYS A 35 -11.88 0.38 -13.04
C CYS A 35 -13.27 0.90 -12.62
N LYS A 36 -14.19 -0.01 -12.26
CA LYS A 36 -15.50 0.38 -11.73
C LYS A 36 -15.35 1.17 -10.42
N PHE A 37 -14.50 0.69 -9.51
CA PHE A 37 -14.23 1.37 -8.23
C PHE A 37 -13.71 2.80 -8.44
N PHE A 38 -12.80 3.02 -9.40
CA PHE A 38 -12.32 4.36 -9.71
C PHE A 38 -13.41 5.27 -10.30
N GLU A 39 -14.23 4.78 -11.23
CA GLU A 39 -15.33 5.58 -11.79
C GLU A 39 -16.33 5.95 -10.68
N ASP A 40 -16.75 4.99 -9.86
CA ASP A 40 -17.68 5.21 -8.75
C ASP A 40 -17.10 6.22 -7.74
N ALA A 41 -15.79 6.13 -7.43
CA ALA A 41 -15.13 7.04 -6.50
C ALA A 41 -14.98 8.46 -7.04
N ILE A 42 -14.70 8.61 -8.34
CA ILE A 42 -14.59 9.90 -9.02
C ILE A 42 -15.98 10.56 -9.07
N GLU A 43 -17.01 9.82 -9.46
CA GLU A 43 -18.40 10.29 -9.49
C GLU A 43 -18.87 10.72 -8.08
N ASP A 44 -18.51 9.96 -7.03
CA ASP A 44 -18.85 10.35 -5.66
C ASP A 44 -18.10 11.63 -5.23
N CYS A 45 -16.84 11.82 -5.60
CA CYS A 45 -16.12 13.08 -5.39
C CYS A 45 -16.81 14.27 -6.08
N GLU A 46 -17.28 14.11 -7.31
CA GLU A 46 -18.03 15.14 -8.04
C GLU A 46 -19.33 15.50 -7.31
N LYS A 47 -20.11 14.49 -6.93
CA LYS A 47 -21.39 14.67 -6.22
C LYS A 47 -21.25 15.32 -4.85
N THR A 48 -20.19 14.96 -4.11
CA THR A 48 -19.97 15.42 -2.74
C THR A 48 -19.13 16.69 -2.66
N GLY A 49 -18.50 17.11 -3.76
CA GLY A 49 -17.58 18.26 -3.80
C GLY A 49 -16.28 18.04 -3.03
N VAL A 50 -15.95 16.80 -2.68
CA VAL A 50 -14.72 16.43 -1.96
C VAL A 50 -13.61 16.16 -2.98
N MET A 51 -12.40 16.65 -2.69
CA MET A 51 -11.26 16.53 -3.60
C MET A 51 -10.80 15.06 -3.73
N PHE A 52 -10.50 14.63 -4.95
CA PHE A 52 -9.93 13.30 -5.25
C PHE A 52 -8.43 13.26 -4.92
N SER A 53 -7.98 12.18 -4.27
CA SER A 53 -6.56 11.85 -4.11
C SER A 53 -6.35 10.34 -4.20
N LEU A 54 -5.23 9.91 -4.77
CA LEU A 54 -4.80 8.54 -4.93
C LEU A 54 -3.54 8.29 -4.10
N HIS A 55 -3.57 7.25 -3.29
CA HIS A 55 -2.50 6.87 -2.39
C HIS A 55 -2.10 5.42 -2.67
N VAL A 56 -0.96 5.25 -3.33
CA VAL A 56 -0.39 3.93 -3.66
C VAL A 56 1.11 3.94 -3.36
N LYS A 57 1.77 2.80 -3.54
CA LYS A 57 3.22 2.63 -3.30
C LYS A 57 3.97 2.21 -4.57
N ALA A 58 3.93 3.02 -5.63
CA ALA A 58 4.39 2.62 -6.96
C ALA A 58 5.92 2.42 -7.09
N THR A 59 6.72 3.07 -6.25
CA THR A 59 8.19 2.93 -6.23
C THR A 59 8.64 1.57 -5.72
N MET A 60 8.01 1.07 -4.65
CA MET A 60 8.33 -0.22 -4.04
C MET A 60 7.60 -1.35 -4.75
N MET A 61 6.29 -1.20 -5.00
CA MET A 61 5.48 -2.19 -5.72
C MET A 61 5.59 -2.01 -7.23
N LYS A 62 6.81 -2.22 -7.75
CA LYS A 62 7.26 -1.83 -9.10
C LYS A 62 6.45 -2.39 -10.27
N ILE A 63 5.70 -3.48 -10.07
CA ILE A 63 4.88 -4.09 -11.11
C ILE A 63 3.41 -3.72 -10.90
N SER A 64 2.82 -4.08 -9.76
CA SER A 64 1.38 -3.93 -9.54
C SER A 64 0.91 -2.48 -9.47
N HIS A 65 1.56 -1.63 -8.66
CA HIS A 65 1.04 -0.31 -8.38
C HIS A 65 1.15 0.68 -9.56
N PRO A 66 2.18 0.63 -10.43
CA PRO A 66 2.14 1.37 -11.69
C PRO A 66 0.94 1.03 -12.59
N ILE A 67 0.53 -0.24 -12.65
CA ILE A 67 -0.68 -0.65 -13.42
C ILE A 67 -1.93 -0.06 -12.78
N VAL A 68 -2.07 -0.16 -11.45
CA VAL A 68 -3.18 0.45 -10.69
C VAL A 68 -3.23 1.96 -10.92
N PHE A 69 -2.07 2.63 -10.86
CA PHE A 69 -1.95 4.07 -11.10
C PHE A 69 -2.35 4.44 -12.53
N GLY A 70 -1.90 3.66 -13.52
CA GLY A 70 -2.26 3.89 -14.92
C GLY A 70 -3.75 3.73 -15.20
N HIS A 71 -4.44 2.81 -14.50
CA HIS A 71 -5.91 2.74 -14.56
C HIS A 71 -6.58 3.97 -13.98
N ALA A 72 -6.09 4.50 -12.85
CA ALA A 72 -6.62 5.75 -12.30
C ALA A 72 -6.43 6.93 -13.27
N VAL A 73 -5.25 7.04 -13.91
CA VAL A 73 -4.96 8.04 -14.94
C VAL A 73 -5.94 7.93 -16.10
N LYS A 74 -6.09 6.72 -16.69
CA LYS A 74 -7.00 6.51 -17.82
C LYS A 74 -8.45 6.86 -17.48
N ILE A 75 -8.92 6.56 -16.28
CA ILE A 75 -10.32 6.79 -15.89
C ILE A 75 -10.56 8.26 -15.55
N TYR A 76 -9.65 8.89 -14.82
CA TYR A 76 -9.75 10.31 -14.52
C TYR A 76 -9.74 11.13 -15.81
N TYR A 77 -8.81 10.84 -16.74
CA TYR A 77 -8.68 11.50 -18.03
C TYR A 77 -9.38 10.76 -19.18
N LYS A 78 -10.50 10.08 -18.90
CA LYS A 78 -11.15 9.16 -19.85
C LYS A 78 -11.46 9.80 -21.21
N GLU A 79 -12.09 10.97 -21.23
CA GLU A 79 -12.43 11.66 -22.48
C GLU A 79 -11.19 11.97 -23.34
N LEU A 80 -10.07 12.31 -22.68
CA LEU A 80 -8.79 12.54 -23.36
C LEU A 80 -8.26 11.26 -24.01
N PHE A 81 -8.29 10.13 -23.29
CA PHE A 81 -7.82 8.85 -23.80
C PHE A 81 -8.77 8.25 -24.84
N ASP A 82 -10.08 8.52 -24.74
CA ASP A 82 -11.07 8.10 -25.75
C ASP A 82 -10.88 8.88 -27.06
N GLN A 83 -10.54 10.17 -26.99
CA GLN A 83 -10.33 11.00 -28.18
C GLN A 83 -8.97 10.78 -28.86
N TYR A 84 -7.89 10.58 -28.09
CA TYR A 84 -6.52 10.52 -28.61
C TYR A 84 -5.82 9.17 -28.40
N GLY A 85 -6.55 8.12 -28.04
CA GLY A 85 -6.00 6.81 -27.68
C GLY A 85 -5.03 6.23 -28.71
N ASP A 86 -5.42 6.19 -29.99
CA ASP A 86 -4.59 5.65 -31.07
C ASP A 86 -3.31 6.48 -31.27
N LEU A 87 -3.41 7.80 -31.19
CA LEU A 87 -2.27 8.72 -31.27
C LEU A 87 -1.32 8.54 -30.07
N PHE A 88 -1.88 8.38 -28.87
CA PHE A 88 -1.12 8.12 -27.66
C PHE A 88 -0.38 6.79 -27.72
N GLU A 89 -0.98 5.76 -28.32
CA GLU A 89 -0.29 4.49 -28.59
C GLU A 89 0.86 4.67 -29.60
N GLU A 90 0.63 5.39 -30.70
CA GLU A 90 1.65 5.67 -31.73
C GLU A 90 2.88 6.38 -31.17
N ILE A 91 2.67 7.42 -30.35
CA ILE A 91 3.79 8.20 -29.76
C ILE A 91 4.34 7.57 -28.47
N GLY A 92 3.82 6.41 -28.05
CA GLY A 92 4.31 5.66 -26.90
C GLY A 92 4.05 6.32 -25.55
N VAL A 93 2.85 6.90 -25.36
CA VAL A 93 2.36 7.32 -24.04
C VAL A 93 2.16 6.08 -23.17
N ASN A 94 2.71 6.13 -21.95
CA ASN A 94 2.46 5.10 -20.95
C ASN A 94 1.79 5.71 -19.71
N PRO A 95 0.47 5.50 -19.51
CA PRO A 95 -0.25 6.05 -18.37
C PRO A 95 0.21 5.47 -17.03
N ASN A 96 0.88 4.31 -17.01
CA ASN A 96 1.47 3.77 -15.78
C ASN A 96 2.61 4.67 -15.25
N ASN A 97 3.17 5.54 -16.11
CA ASN A 97 4.15 6.56 -15.74
C ASN A 97 3.48 7.92 -15.39
N GLY A 98 2.16 7.99 -15.43
CA GLY A 98 1.37 9.18 -15.11
C GLY A 98 1.15 10.15 -16.25
N LEU A 99 0.47 11.26 -15.92
CA LEU A 99 0.19 12.34 -16.87
C LEU A 99 1.46 12.97 -17.44
N SER A 100 2.58 12.94 -16.70
CA SER A 100 3.89 13.38 -17.20
C SER A 100 4.26 12.68 -18.51
N SER A 101 3.93 11.39 -18.67
CA SER A 101 4.17 10.67 -19.92
C SER A 101 3.37 11.24 -21.09
N VAL A 102 2.15 11.71 -20.87
CA VAL A 102 1.37 12.39 -21.92
C VAL A 102 2.08 13.69 -22.29
N LEU A 103 2.35 14.54 -21.29
CA LEU A 103 2.94 15.86 -21.48
C LEU A 103 4.34 15.83 -22.11
N GLU A 104 5.13 14.79 -21.86
CA GLU A 104 6.43 14.59 -22.49
C GLU A 104 6.31 14.13 -23.94
N LYS A 105 5.42 13.18 -24.23
CA LYS A 105 5.32 12.58 -25.57
C LYS A 105 4.63 13.49 -26.58
N ILE A 106 3.67 14.31 -26.16
CA ILE A 106 3.01 15.25 -27.07
C ILE A 106 3.99 16.29 -27.63
N LYS A 107 5.12 16.57 -26.97
CA LYS A 107 6.16 17.49 -27.49
C LYS A 107 6.77 17.05 -28.82
N LEU A 108 6.58 15.78 -29.20
CA LEU A 108 7.00 15.22 -30.50
C LEU A 108 6.06 15.61 -31.64
N LEU A 109 4.87 16.15 -31.34
CA LEU A 109 3.83 16.50 -32.30
C LEU A 109 3.97 17.97 -32.77
N PRO A 110 3.33 18.35 -33.89
CA PRO A 110 3.19 19.76 -34.26
C PRO A 110 2.50 20.59 -33.16
N GLU A 111 2.92 21.84 -32.98
CA GLU A 111 2.43 22.75 -31.93
C GLU A 111 0.89 22.84 -31.88
N SER A 112 0.23 22.93 -33.03
CA SER A 112 -1.24 22.95 -33.10
C SER A 112 -1.91 21.73 -32.48
N LYS A 113 -1.31 20.53 -32.64
CA LYS A 113 -1.81 19.30 -32.01
C LYS A 113 -1.50 19.25 -30.52
N GLN A 114 -0.38 19.83 -30.10
CA GLN A 114 -0.07 19.96 -28.68
C GLN A 114 -1.08 20.84 -27.97
N GLU A 115 -1.41 22.00 -28.54
CA GLU A 115 -2.41 22.94 -28.02
C GLU A 115 -3.79 22.27 -27.94
N GLU A 116 -4.21 21.56 -28.99
CA GLU A 116 -5.49 20.83 -29.03
C GLU A 116 -5.61 19.80 -27.87
N ILE A 117 -4.54 19.04 -27.62
CA ILE A 117 -4.49 18.05 -26.54
C ILE A 117 -4.46 18.73 -25.16
N GLN A 118 -3.72 19.84 -25.02
CA GLN A 118 -3.66 20.61 -23.78
C GLN A 118 -5.01 21.24 -23.43
N GLU A 119 -5.75 21.72 -24.43
CA GLU A 119 -7.10 22.25 -24.24
C GLU A 119 -8.07 21.14 -23.82
N ALA A 120 -8.00 19.96 -24.45
CA ALA A 120 -8.81 18.81 -24.04
C ALA A 120 -8.48 18.34 -22.61
N LEU A 121 -7.21 18.37 -22.22
CA LEU A 121 -6.78 18.12 -20.84
C LEU A 121 -7.36 19.16 -19.87
N HIS A 122 -7.42 20.44 -20.27
CA HIS A 122 -8.02 21.49 -19.45
C HIS A 122 -9.52 21.25 -19.23
N LYS A 123 -10.24 20.91 -20.30
CA LYS A 123 -11.68 20.59 -20.27
C LYS A 123 -12.00 19.43 -19.34
N THR A 124 -11.11 18.44 -19.23
CA THR A 124 -11.27 17.35 -18.26
C THR A 124 -11.47 17.88 -16.84
N TYR A 125 -10.75 18.94 -16.45
CA TYR A 125 -10.85 19.50 -15.10
C TYR A 125 -12.13 20.30 -14.84
N GLU A 126 -12.90 20.66 -15.88
CA GLU A 126 -14.21 21.30 -15.73
C GLU A 126 -15.31 20.28 -15.38
N HIS A 127 -15.11 19.03 -15.79
CA HIS A 127 -16.11 17.96 -15.65
C HIS A 127 -15.71 16.86 -14.67
N ARG A 128 -14.45 16.85 -14.20
CA ARG A 128 -13.93 15.92 -13.18
C ARG A 128 -13.79 16.61 -11.82
N PRO A 129 -13.79 15.86 -10.70
CA PRO A 129 -13.68 16.46 -9.39
C PRO A 129 -12.29 17.08 -9.23
N GLU A 130 -12.19 18.10 -8.37
CA GLU A 130 -10.89 18.68 -8.05
C GLU A 130 -9.93 17.58 -7.56
N ILE A 131 -8.67 17.67 -7.97
CA ILE A 131 -7.63 16.68 -7.67
C ILE A 131 -6.55 17.28 -6.77
N ALA A 132 -6.05 16.47 -5.84
CA ALA A 132 -4.94 16.86 -4.98
C ALA A 132 -3.69 17.24 -5.78
N MET A 133 -2.95 18.22 -5.27
CA MET A 133 -1.75 18.77 -5.88
C MET A 133 -0.50 18.37 -5.09
N VAL A 134 0.54 17.97 -5.83
CA VAL A 134 1.91 17.79 -5.30
C VAL A 134 2.60 19.14 -5.20
N ASP A 135 2.39 19.99 -6.21
CA ASP A 135 2.84 21.38 -6.32
C ASP A 135 1.81 22.18 -7.13
N SER A 136 0.99 22.99 -6.46
CA SER A 136 -0.07 23.77 -7.09
C SER A 136 0.44 24.91 -7.96
N VAL A 137 1.63 25.48 -7.66
CA VAL A 137 2.24 26.58 -8.41
C VAL A 137 2.72 26.08 -9.78
N LYS A 138 3.28 24.87 -9.82
CA LYS A 138 3.73 24.22 -11.05
C LYS A 138 2.65 23.42 -11.77
N GLY A 139 1.44 23.33 -11.20
CA GLY A 139 0.35 22.55 -11.76
C GLY A 139 0.55 21.02 -11.65
N ILE A 140 1.45 20.55 -10.79
CA ILE A 140 1.74 19.11 -10.61
C ILE A 140 0.65 18.49 -9.73
N THR A 141 -0.22 17.71 -10.35
CA THR A 141 -1.31 16.95 -9.71
C THR A 141 -0.82 15.62 -9.13
N ASN A 142 -1.64 15.01 -8.28
CA ASN A 142 -1.42 13.67 -7.73
C ASN A 142 -1.33 12.55 -8.78
N LEU A 143 -1.84 12.77 -10.00
CA LEU A 143 -1.73 11.83 -11.13
C LEU A 143 -0.58 12.17 -12.11
N HIS A 144 0.30 13.12 -11.77
CA HIS A 144 1.44 13.48 -12.62
C HIS A 144 2.50 12.39 -12.71
N VAL A 145 3.00 11.91 -11.57
CA VAL A 145 4.05 10.90 -11.48
C VAL A 145 3.69 9.90 -10.38
N PRO A 146 3.76 8.59 -10.64
CA PRO A 146 3.33 7.56 -9.70
C PRO A 146 4.14 7.51 -8.39
N SER A 147 5.34 8.09 -8.37
CA SER A 147 6.23 8.13 -7.21
C SER A 147 6.05 9.35 -6.31
N ASP A 148 5.26 10.35 -6.71
CA ASP A 148 5.19 11.62 -5.98
C ASP A 148 4.36 11.53 -4.70
N VAL A 149 3.30 10.72 -4.72
CA VAL A 149 2.39 10.52 -3.58
C VAL A 149 2.44 9.07 -3.14
N ILE A 150 3.28 8.80 -2.15
CA ILE A 150 3.51 7.46 -1.61
C ILE A 150 2.66 7.28 -0.35
N VAL A 151 1.84 6.24 -0.31
CA VAL A 151 0.78 6.03 0.72
C VAL A 151 1.29 6.11 2.17
N ASP A 152 2.44 5.52 2.46
CA ASP A 152 3.08 5.46 3.79
C ASP A 152 3.38 6.86 4.34
N ALA A 153 3.89 7.78 3.51
CA ALA A 153 4.19 9.16 3.92
C ALA A 153 3.00 10.12 3.71
N SER A 154 2.23 9.94 2.64
CA SER A 154 1.16 10.86 2.25
C SER A 154 -0.09 10.75 3.13
N MET A 155 -0.46 9.54 3.57
CA MET A 155 -1.62 9.36 4.46
C MET A 155 -1.40 9.99 5.84
N PRO A 156 -0.26 9.77 6.54
CA PRO A 156 0.01 10.46 7.80
C PRO A 156 0.11 11.98 7.64
N ALA A 157 0.71 12.47 6.55
CA ALA A 157 0.78 13.91 6.26
C ALA A 157 -0.62 14.52 6.11
N MET A 158 -1.53 13.84 5.41
CA MET A 158 -2.92 14.26 5.25
C MET A 158 -3.68 14.22 6.58
N ILE A 159 -3.56 13.14 7.36
CA ILE A 159 -4.22 12.98 8.67
C ILE A 159 -3.77 14.07 9.64
N ARG A 160 -2.45 14.31 9.74
CA ARG A 160 -1.87 15.35 10.59
C ARG A 160 -2.36 16.74 10.21
N ASN A 161 -2.58 16.98 8.92
CA ASN A 161 -3.01 18.27 8.39
C ASN A 161 -4.54 18.40 8.36
N SER A 162 -5.20 17.99 9.44
CA SER A 162 -6.66 18.06 9.63
C SER A 162 -7.47 17.24 8.62
N GLY A 163 -6.90 16.18 8.07
CA GLY A 163 -7.56 15.37 7.04
C GLY A 163 -7.60 16.02 5.66
N LYS A 164 -6.70 16.98 5.38
CA LYS A 164 -6.74 17.83 4.18
C LYS A 164 -5.48 17.69 3.32
N MET A 165 -5.66 17.91 2.03
CA MET A 165 -4.58 18.01 1.04
C MET A 165 -4.67 19.32 0.26
N TRP A 166 -3.60 19.66 -0.46
CA TRP A 166 -3.51 20.89 -1.23
C TRP A 166 -4.29 20.77 -2.54
N ALA A 167 -5.09 21.79 -2.83
CA ALA A 167 -5.89 21.89 -4.04
C ALA A 167 -5.25 22.84 -5.07
N ARG A 168 -5.87 23.00 -6.25
CA ARG A 168 -5.29 23.80 -7.34
C ARG A 168 -5.17 25.29 -6.98
N ASP A 169 -6.09 25.80 -6.17
CA ASP A 169 -6.06 27.16 -5.63
C ASP A 169 -5.02 27.39 -4.52
N GLY A 170 -4.21 26.36 -4.20
CA GLY A 170 -3.20 26.43 -3.15
C GLY A 170 -3.77 26.43 -1.73
N LYS A 171 -5.03 26.00 -1.53
CA LYS A 171 -5.65 25.87 -0.20
C LYS A 171 -5.79 24.41 0.19
N LEU A 172 -5.89 24.19 1.50
CA LEU A 172 -6.16 22.88 2.08
C LEU A 172 -7.66 22.57 2.02
N LYS A 173 -8.01 21.40 1.46
CA LYS A 173 -9.39 20.93 1.33
C LYS A 173 -9.53 19.49 1.79
N ASP A 174 -10.73 19.15 2.24
CA ASP A 174 -11.06 17.75 2.55
C ASP A 174 -10.92 16.90 1.30
N THR A 175 -10.47 15.65 1.49
CA THR A 175 -10.19 14.76 0.38
C THR A 175 -10.75 13.36 0.61
N LYS A 176 -11.12 12.70 -0.49
CA LYS A 176 -11.35 11.27 -0.53
C LYS A 176 -10.02 10.61 -0.91
N ALA A 177 -9.36 10.03 0.07
CA ALA A 177 -8.10 9.32 -0.11
C ALA A 177 -8.35 7.90 -0.64
N ILE A 178 -8.20 7.75 -1.95
CA ILE A 178 -8.40 6.50 -2.66
C ILE A 178 -7.21 5.58 -2.47
N MET A 179 -7.47 4.44 -1.82
CA MET A 179 -6.56 3.31 -1.67
C MET A 179 -7.31 2.07 -2.17
N PRO A 180 -7.09 1.62 -3.43
CA PRO A 180 -7.91 0.55 -4.02
C PRO A 180 -7.80 -0.80 -3.32
N GLU A 181 -6.63 -1.08 -2.72
CA GLU A 181 -6.37 -2.34 -2.01
C GLU A 181 -6.84 -2.24 -0.55
N SER A 182 -7.87 -3.00 -0.19
CA SER A 182 -8.51 -2.93 1.12
C SER A 182 -7.65 -3.46 2.26
N THR A 183 -6.70 -4.36 1.97
CA THR A 183 -5.87 -5.07 2.96
C THR A 183 -5.31 -4.15 4.05
N TYR A 184 -4.87 -2.95 3.67
CA TYR A 184 -4.28 -1.97 4.60
C TYR A 184 -4.97 -0.60 4.60
N ALA A 185 -5.96 -0.36 3.73
CA ALA A 185 -6.65 0.93 3.67
C ALA A 185 -7.47 1.21 4.94
N THR A 186 -8.02 0.16 5.55
CA THR A 186 -8.98 0.24 6.65
C THR A 186 -8.38 0.82 7.93
N ILE A 187 -7.08 0.64 8.18
CA ILE A 187 -6.42 1.23 9.35
C ILE A 187 -6.40 2.76 9.29
N TYR A 188 -6.19 3.35 8.10
CA TYR A 188 -6.22 4.79 7.93
C TYR A 188 -7.62 5.35 8.06
N GLN A 189 -8.63 4.64 7.55
CA GLN A 189 -10.02 5.03 7.76
C GLN A 189 -10.37 5.07 9.25
N GLU A 190 -9.88 4.10 10.01
CA GLU A 190 -10.08 4.05 11.46
C GLU A 190 -9.38 5.20 12.19
N ALA A 191 -8.15 5.54 11.78
CA ALA A 191 -7.44 6.71 12.29
C ALA A 191 -8.16 8.04 11.98
N ILE A 192 -8.67 8.19 10.75
CA ILE A 192 -9.47 9.35 10.34
C ILE A 192 -10.73 9.46 11.20
N ASN A 193 -11.47 8.36 11.38
CA ASN A 193 -12.67 8.33 12.21
C ASN A 193 -12.35 8.67 13.67
N PHE A 194 -11.25 8.13 14.19
CA PHE A 194 -10.77 8.41 15.54
C PHE A 194 -10.50 9.91 15.72
N CYS A 195 -9.77 10.55 14.80
CA CYS A 195 -9.50 11.98 14.87
C CYS A 195 -10.76 12.84 14.70
N LYS A 196 -11.72 12.43 13.86
CA LYS A 196 -13.02 13.11 13.75
C LYS A 196 -13.79 13.10 15.08
N THR A 197 -13.68 12.03 15.87
CA THR A 197 -14.36 11.89 17.17
C THR A 197 -13.61 12.56 18.32
N HIS A 198 -12.28 12.42 18.37
CA HIS A 198 -11.45 12.80 19.52
C HIS A 198 -10.62 14.07 19.30
N GLY A 199 -10.64 14.64 18.10
CA GLY A 199 -9.76 15.74 17.71
C GLY A 199 -8.38 15.24 17.28
N ALA A 200 -7.47 16.20 17.04
CA ALA A 200 -6.08 15.88 16.74
C ALA A 200 -5.38 15.24 17.96
N PHE A 201 -4.41 14.36 17.71
CA PHE A 201 -3.53 13.87 18.77
C PHE A 201 -2.73 15.02 19.38
N ASP A 202 -2.45 14.93 20.68
CA ASP A 202 -1.62 15.89 21.42
C ASP A 202 -0.23 15.30 21.69
N PRO A 203 0.81 15.75 20.97
CA PRO A 203 2.18 15.26 21.15
C PRO A 203 2.76 15.45 22.54
N THR A 204 2.18 16.34 23.37
CA THR A 204 2.67 16.61 24.73
C THR A 204 2.21 15.59 25.76
N THR A 205 1.15 14.83 25.46
CA THR A 205 0.51 13.90 26.40
C THR A 205 0.28 12.50 25.84
N MET A 206 0.36 12.31 24.52
CA MET A 206 0.17 11.00 23.90
C MET A 206 1.29 10.02 24.27
N GLY A 207 0.96 8.73 24.30
CA GLY A 207 1.96 7.66 24.44
C GLY A 207 2.76 7.46 23.14
N THR A 208 3.40 6.31 23.01
CA THR A 208 4.12 5.92 21.79
C THR A 208 3.72 4.55 21.25
N VAL A 209 3.82 4.37 19.93
CA VAL A 209 3.57 3.10 19.25
C VAL A 209 4.83 2.58 18.56
N PRO A 210 5.73 1.88 19.28
CA PRO A 210 6.83 1.18 18.63
C PRO A 210 6.32 0.03 17.74
N ASN A 211 7.17 -0.41 16.80
CA ASN A 211 6.85 -1.50 15.89
C ASN A 211 7.90 -2.63 15.94
N VAL A 212 7.42 -3.87 15.85
CA VAL A 212 8.21 -5.07 15.57
C VAL A 212 7.72 -5.67 14.26
N GLY A 213 8.49 -5.47 13.19
CA GLY A 213 8.08 -5.83 11.83
C GLY A 213 8.71 -7.12 11.31
N LEU A 214 7.90 -7.97 10.71
CA LEU A 214 8.36 -9.14 9.95
C LEU A 214 8.84 -8.70 8.55
N MET A 215 10.15 -8.77 8.30
CA MET A 215 10.71 -8.34 7.00
C MET A 215 11.88 -9.19 6.49
N ALA A 216 12.47 -10.04 7.34
CA ALA A 216 13.66 -10.80 6.99
C ALA A 216 13.42 -11.69 5.76
N GLN A 217 14.44 -11.81 4.91
CA GLN A 217 14.41 -12.62 3.69
C GLN A 217 13.31 -12.22 2.68
N LYS A 218 12.99 -10.92 2.59
CA LYS A 218 11.97 -10.35 1.69
C LYS A 218 10.58 -10.95 1.97
N ALA A 219 10.20 -10.97 3.24
CA ALA A 219 8.90 -11.49 3.67
C ALA A 219 7.74 -10.79 2.95
N GLU A 220 6.71 -11.58 2.62
CA GLU A 220 5.41 -11.12 2.11
C GLU A 220 5.53 -10.34 0.78
N GLU A 221 4.85 -9.19 0.65
CA GLU A 221 4.73 -8.46 -0.61
C GLU A 221 6.07 -7.93 -1.13
N TYR A 222 7.03 -7.66 -0.25
CA TYR A 222 8.36 -7.13 -0.64
C TYR A 222 9.20 -8.18 -1.38
N GLY A 223 8.84 -9.46 -1.29
CA GLY A 223 9.43 -10.54 -2.06
C GLY A 223 8.70 -10.85 -3.36
N SER A 224 7.58 -10.19 -3.66
CA SER A 224 6.61 -10.65 -4.68
C SER A 224 6.84 -10.14 -6.11
N HIS A 225 7.80 -9.23 -6.32
CA HIS A 225 7.93 -8.53 -7.61
C HIS A 225 8.13 -9.46 -8.80
N ASP A 226 8.93 -10.52 -8.61
CA ASP A 226 9.22 -11.53 -9.63
C ASP A 226 8.12 -12.61 -9.75
N LYS A 227 7.04 -12.45 -8.98
CA LYS A 227 5.87 -13.33 -8.91
C LYS A 227 4.57 -12.53 -9.10
N THR A 228 4.67 -11.35 -9.71
CA THR A 228 3.53 -10.48 -10.03
C THR A 228 3.40 -10.38 -11.54
N PHE A 229 2.21 -10.65 -12.07
CA PHE A 229 1.96 -10.72 -13.51
C PHE A 229 0.68 -9.98 -13.87
N GLU A 230 0.73 -9.19 -14.95
CA GLU A 230 -0.49 -8.74 -15.63
C GLU A 230 -0.96 -9.87 -16.55
N ILE A 231 -2.23 -10.25 -16.42
CA ILE A 231 -2.80 -11.36 -17.17
C ILE A 231 -3.21 -10.88 -18.57
N HIS A 232 -2.77 -11.58 -19.62
CA HIS A 232 -3.01 -11.12 -21.00
C HIS A 232 -4.28 -11.68 -21.66
N GLU A 233 -4.86 -12.74 -21.09
CA GLU A 233 -6.06 -13.42 -21.58
C GLU A 233 -6.86 -14.01 -20.43
N ASP A 234 -8.16 -14.25 -20.63
CA ASP A 234 -8.98 -14.90 -19.60
C ASP A 234 -8.58 -16.36 -19.40
N GLY A 235 -8.58 -16.81 -18.14
CA GLY A 235 -8.22 -18.18 -17.82
C GLY A 235 -8.10 -18.43 -16.32
N VAL A 236 -7.20 -19.36 -15.97
CA VAL A 236 -6.98 -19.81 -14.60
C VAL A 236 -5.49 -19.75 -14.29
N VAL A 237 -5.11 -19.16 -13.16
CA VAL A 237 -3.74 -19.22 -12.62
C VAL A 237 -3.69 -20.23 -11.48
N ARG A 238 -2.75 -21.17 -11.57
CA ARG A 238 -2.48 -22.20 -10.56
C ARG A 238 -1.06 -22.14 -10.06
N VAL A 239 -0.86 -22.38 -8.76
CA VAL A 239 0.42 -22.83 -8.23
C VAL A 239 0.35 -24.34 -8.04
N ILE A 240 1.31 -25.04 -8.61
CA ILE A 240 1.34 -26.50 -8.70
C ILE A 240 2.64 -26.97 -8.05
N ALA A 241 2.56 -27.91 -7.12
CA ALA A 241 3.70 -28.55 -6.48
C ALA A 241 4.38 -29.56 -7.43
N GLU A 242 5.59 -30.02 -7.07
CA GLU A 242 6.37 -30.96 -7.89
C GLU A 242 5.63 -32.29 -8.14
N ASP A 243 4.81 -32.74 -7.19
CA ASP A 243 3.99 -33.95 -7.31
C ASP A 243 2.70 -33.77 -8.12
N GLY A 244 2.46 -32.57 -8.66
CA GLY A 244 1.27 -32.21 -9.43
C GLY A 244 0.09 -31.68 -8.58
N THR A 245 0.24 -31.60 -7.26
CA THR A 245 -0.81 -31.05 -6.39
C THR A 245 -1.01 -29.56 -6.65
N VAL A 246 -2.26 -29.15 -6.88
CA VAL A 246 -2.62 -27.72 -7.00
C VAL A 246 -2.72 -27.13 -5.59
N LEU A 247 -1.83 -26.20 -5.26
CA LEU A 247 -1.79 -25.53 -3.95
C LEU A 247 -2.79 -24.37 -3.87
N THR A 248 -2.94 -23.63 -4.96
CA THR A 248 -3.87 -22.51 -5.09
C THR A 248 -4.29 -22.34 -6.54
N GLU A 249 -5.54 -21.92 -6.75
CA GLU A 249 -6.16 -21.72 -8.04
C GLU A 249 -7.02 -20.44 -8.03
N HIS A 250 -6.92 -19.63 -9.09
CA HIS A 250 -7.72 -18.41 -9.25
C HIS A 250 -8.20 -18.27 -10.69
N ASN A 251 -9.50 -18.01 -10.87
CA ASN A 251 -10.02 -17.53 -12.14
C ASN A 251 -9.60 -16.07 -12.34
N VAL A 252 -9.03 -15.76 -13.49
CA VAL A 252 -8.53 -14.42 -13.83
C VAL A 252 -9.01 -13.99 -15.20
N GLU A 253 -9.13 -12.67 -15.39
CA GLU A 253 -9.51 -12.06 -16.66
C GLU A 253 -8.36 -11.24 -17.26
N LYS A 254 -8.46 -10.93 -18.56
CA LYS A 254 -7.49 -10.07 -19.23
C LYS A 254 -7.34 -8.71 -18.55
N GLY A 255 -6.11 -8.39 -18.16
CA GLY A 255 -5.66 -7.17 -17.50
C GLY A 255 -5.67 -7.26 -15.98
N ASP A 256 -6.13 -8.36 -15.39
CA ASP A 256 -6.01 -8.58 -13.95
C ASP A 256 -4.55 -8.66 -13.53
N ILE A 257 -4.27 -8.29 -12.29
CA ILE A 257 -2.94 -8.40 -11.70
C ILE A 257 -2.95 -9.62 -10.77
N TRP A 258 -2.21 -10.67 -11.10
CA TRP A 258 -2.04 -11.83 -10.22
C TRP A 258 -0.70 -11.74 -9.49
N ARG A 259 -0.66 -12.17 -8.22
CA ARG A 259 0.54 -12.11 -7.37
C ARG A 259 0.64 -13.33 -6.46
N ALA A 260 1.87 -13.79 -6.20
CA ALA A 260 2.19 -14.66 -5.08
C ALA A 260 3.26 -14.09 -4.14
N CYS A 261 3.10 -14.33 -2.83
CA CYS A 261 4.02 -13.89 -1.78
C CYS A 261 4.53 -15.08 -0.96
N GLN A 262 5.70 -14.91 -0.34
CA GLN A 262 6.39 -15.97 0.39
C GLN A 262 6.90 -15.46 1.74
N THR A 263 6.66 -16.23 2.79
CA THR A 263 7.17 -15.91 4.13
C THR A 263 7.72 -17.17 4.80
N LYS A 264 9.03 -17.18 5.01
CA LYS A 264 9.76 -18.33 5.54
C LYS A 264 9.54 -18.47 7.04
N ASP A 265 9.58 -19.71 7.52
CA ASP A 265 9.31 -20.04 8.92
C ASP A 265 10.32 -19.43 9.90
N LEU A 266 11.61 -19.47 9.56
CA LEU A 266 12.68 -18.93 10.41
C LEU A 266 12.51 -17.42 10.69
N PRO A 267 12.25 -16.55 9.69
CA PRO A 267 11.83 -15.17 9.92
C PRO A 267 10.64 -15.00 10.87
N ILE A 268 9.61 -15.86 10.78
CA ILE A 268 8.42 -15.78 11.64
C ILE A 268 8.78 -16.10 13.10
N ARG A 269 9.60 -17.13 13.33
CA ARG A 269 10.09 -17.49 14.67
C ARG A 269 10.88 -16.35 15.31
N ASP A 270 11.80 -15.75 14.55
CA ASP A 270 12.62 -14.63 15.03
C ASP A 270 11.76 -13.39 15.33
N TRP A 271 10.76 -13.11 14.47
CA TRP A 271 9.79 -12.04 14.67
C TRP A 271 8.98 -12.20 15.96
N VAL A 272 8.46 -13.40 16.25
CA VAL A 272 7.75 -13.71 17.52
C VAL A 272 8.69 -13.54 18.72
N LYS A 273 9.91 -14.08 18.63
CA LYS A 273 10.93 -13.93 19.68
C LYS A 273 11.23 -12.46 19.95
N LEU A 274 11.40 -11.64 18.90
CA LEU A 274 11.68 -10.21 19.04
C LEU A 274 10.50 -9.49 19.69
N ALA A 275 9.25 -9.83 19.33
CA ALA A 275 8.06 -9.26 19.96
C ALA A 275 8.00 -9.53 21.47
N VAL A 276 8.23 -10.78 21.89
CA VAL A 276 8.27 -11.16 23.31
C VAL A 276 9.40 -10.43 24.04
N ASN A 277 10.60 -10.37 23.44
CA ASN A 277 11.74 -9.68 24.02
C ASN A 277 11.46 -8.19 24.23
N ARG A 278 10.83 -7.52 23.26
CA ARG A 278 10.46 -6.10 23.37
C ARG A 278 9.40 -5.87 24.42
N ALA A 279 8.32 -6.67 24.44
CA ALA A 279 7.27 -6.59 25.45
C ALA A 279 7.83 -6.78 26.87
N ARG A 280 8.72 -7.76 27.06
CA ARG A 280 9.40 -8.01 28.34
C ARG A 280 10.31 -6.87 28.75
N ALA A 281 11.11 -6.34 27.83
CA ALA A 281 12.08 -5.30 28.12
C ALA A 281 11.43 -3.96 28.52
N THR A 282 10.25 -3.65 27.98
CA THR A 282 9.58 -2.36 28.25
C THR A 282 8.39 -2.47 29.20
N GLY A 283 7.90 -3.68 29.49
CA GLY A 283 6.64 -3.87 30.22
C GLY A 283 5.41 -3.38 29.45
N THR A 284 5.55 -3.10 28.16
CA THR A 284 4.48 -2.56 27.30
C THR A 284 3.68 -3.70 26.68
N PRO A 285 2.34 -3.60 26.63
CA PRO A 285 1.52 -4.53 25.86
C PRO A 285 1.93 -4.63 24.39
N ALA A 286 1.92 -5.84 23.84
CA ALA A 286 2.19 -6.11 22.43
C ALA A 286 0.97 -6.70 21.73
N VAL A 287 0.63 -6.16 20.56
CA VAL A 287 -0.50 -6.62 19.76
C VAL A 287 0.03 -7.08 18.42
N PHE A 288 -0.24 -8.33 18.06
CA PHE A 288 -0.07 -8.86 16.71
C PHE A 288 -1.25 -8.43 15.85
N TRP A 289 -0.97 -7.71 14.76
CA TRP A 289 -2.00 -7.17 13.86
C TRP A 289 -2.20 -8.15 12.72
N LEU A 290 -3.09 -9.11 12.93
CA LEU A 290 -3.33 -10.22 12.01
C LEU A 290 -4.85 -10.41 11.86
N ASP A 291 -5.31 -10.39 10.61
CA ASP A 291 -6.71 -10.54 10.27
C ASP A 291 -7.07 -12.02 10.03
N ASP A 292 -7.94 -12.60 10.86
CA ASP A 292 -8.34 -14.00 10.71
C ASP A 292 -9.23 -14.24 9.47
N GLU A 293 -9.76 -13.19 8.85
CA GLU A 293 -10.46 -13.27 7.56
C GLU A 293 -9.49 -13.30 6.36
N ARG A 294 -8.20 -12.97 6.57
CA ARG A 294 -7.15 -13.05 5.53
C ARG A 294 -6.43 -14.38 5.63
N ALA A 295 -6.48 -15.19 4.57
CA ALA A 295 -5.88 -16.53 4.56
C ALA A 295 -4.39 -16.56 4.95
N HIS A 296 -3.59 -15.60 4.47
CA HIS A 296 -2.18 -15.45 4.86
C HIS A 296 -2.01 -15.22 6.35
N ASP A 297 -2.73 -14.25 6.90
CA ASP A 297 -2.68 -13.90 8.33
C ASP A 297 -3.19 -15.05 9.19
N ALA A 298 -4.21 -15.79 8.76
CA ALA A 298 -4.69 -16.99 9.46
C ALA A 298 -3.57 -18.06 9.62
N GLU A 299 -2.72 -18.24 8.62
CA GLU A 299 -1.53 -19.10 8.74
C GLU A 299 -0.47 -18.50 9.67
N LEU A 300 -0.26 -17.19 9.64
CA LEU A 300 0.62 -16.50 10.59
C LEU A 300 0.11 -16.63 12.04
N ILE A 301 -1.21 -16.52 12.27
CA ILE A 301 -1.83 -16.67 13.60
C ILE A 301 -1.51 -18.05 14.19
N LYS A 302 -1.63 -19.13 13.39
CA LYS A 302 -1.26 -20.49 13.82
C LYS A 302 0.21 -20.57 14.25
N LYS A 303 1.11 -19.96 13.48
CA LYS A 303 2.54 -19.92 13.78
C LYS A 303 2.85 -19.09 15.03
N VAL A 304 2.23 -17.92 15.18
CA VAL A 304 2.35 -17.07 16.38
C VAL A 304 1.91 -17.84 17.61
N HIS A 305 0.72 -18.47 17.60
CA HIS A 305 0.26 -19.29 18.72
C HIS A 305 1.19 -20.45 19.06
N THR A 306 1.85 -21.04 18.06
CA THR A 306 2.82 -22.11 18.27
C THR A 306 4.08 -21.57 18.92
N TYR A 307 4.68 -20.52 18.36
CA TYR A 307 5.98 -20.00 18.79
C TYR A 307 5.93 -19.16 20.07
N LEU A 308 4.78 -18.59 20.43
CA LEU A 308 4.62 -17.99 21.75
C LEU A 308 4.81 -19.01 22.89
N LYS A 309 4.58 -20.31 22.65
CA LYS A 309 4.81 -21.38 23.64
C LYS A 309 6.29 -21.69 23.87
N ASP A 310 7.15 -21.27 22.96
CA ASP A 310 8.62 -21.45 23.06
C ASP A 310 9.28 -20.36 23.93
N HIS A 311 8.48 -19.44 24.49
CA HIS A 311 8.95 -18.29 25.25
C HIS A 311 8.21 -18.15 26.58
N ASP A 312 8.91 -17.61 27.59
CA ASP A 312 8.27 -17.19 28.83
C ASP A 312 7.44 -15.93 28.58
N THR A 313 6.12 -16.10 28.60
CA THR A 313 5.12 -15.03 28.44
C THR A 313 4.40 -14.68 29.74
N GLU A 314 4.82 -15.25 30.88
CA GLU A 314 4.19 -14.97 32.18
C GLU A 314 4.31 -13.48 32.51
N GLY A 315 3.20 -12.84 32.87
CA GLY A 315 3.14 -11.40 33.18
C GLY A 315 3.21 -10.46 31.96
N LEU A 316 3.28 -10.98 30.72
CA LEU A 316 3.18 -10.15 29.51
C LEU A 316 1.73 -10.00 29.06
N HIS A 317 1.41 -8.83 28.48
CA HIS A 317 0.13 -8.60 27.82
C HIS A 317 0.31 -8.71 26.30
N ILE A 318 0.11 -9.91 25.77
CA ILE A 318 0.22 -10.20 24.34
C ILE A 318 -1.16 -10.52 23.78
N ARG A 319 -1.54 -9.85 22.68
CA ARG A 319 -2.81 -10.05 21.98
C ARG A 319 -2.60 -10.30 20.50
N ILE A 320 -3.60 -10.91 19.87
CA ILE A 320 -3.74 -10.99 18.41
C ILE A 320 -5.08 -10.37 18.07
N GLU A 321 -5.09 -9.35 17.21
CA GLU A 321 -6.29 -8.59 16.84
C GLU A 321 -6.21 -8.25 15.35
N SER A 322 -7.36 -8.15 14.67
CA SER A 322 -7.38 -7.66 13.28
C SER A 322 -6.85 -6.22 13.20
N PRO A 323 -6.25 -5.79 12.08
CA PRO A 323 -5.62 -4.47 11.98
C PRO A 323 -6.52 -3.30 12.43
N VAL A 324 -7.82 -3.35 12.12
CA VAL A 324 -8.79 -2.32 12.52
C VAL A 324 -9.01 -2.30 14.04
N ARG A 325 -9.16 -3.46 14.68
CA ARG A 325 -9.31 -3.55 16.14
C ARG A 325 -8.01 -3.15 16.85
N ALA A 326 -6.89 -3.61 16.32
CA ALA A 326 -5.57 -3.32 16.84
C ALA A 326 -5.26 -1.82 16.82
N ILE A 327 -5.52 -1.13 15.70
CA ILE A 327 -5.29 0.33 15.62
C ILE A 327 -6.23 1.11 16.52
N ARG A 328 -7.52 0.74 16.61
CA ARG A 328 -8.48 1.37 17.54
C ARG A 328 -7.99 1.28 18.99
N TRP A 329 -7.67 0.07 19.44
CA TRP A 329 -7.20 -0.16 20.80
C TRP A 329 -5.88 0.58 21.09
N THR A 330 -4.97 0.58 20.12
CA THR A 330 -3.72 1.32 20.18
C THR A 330 -3.97 2.82 20.35
N MET A 331 -4.82 3.43 19.51
CA MET A 331 -5.12 4.87 19.58
C MET A 331 -5.88 5.26 20.85
N GLU A 332 -6.76 4.41 21.38
CA GLU A 332 -7.41 4.63 22.67
C GLU A 332 -6.41 4.68 23.82
N ARG A 333 -5.41 3.81 23.81
CA ARG A 333 -4.29 3.86 24.77
C ARG A 333 -3.43 5.09 24.55
N LEU A 334 -3.15 5.40 23.29
CA LEU A 334 -2.29 6.49 22.87
C LEU A 334 -2.76 7.84 23.42
N ILE A 335 -4.05 8.17 23.28
CA ILE A 335 -4.62 9.42 23.82
C ILE A 335 -4.64 9.49 25.35
N ARG A 336 -4.37 8.38 26.04
CA ARG A 336 -4.29 8.29 27.51
C ARG A 336 -2.84 8.28 28.00
N GLY A 337 -1.88 8.59 27.14
CA GLY A 337 -0.45 8.57 27.47
C GLY A 337 0.12 7.16 27.66
N LEU A 338 -0.53 6.13 27.09
CA LEU A 338 -0.13 4.74 27.26
C LEU A 338 0.46 4.16 25.98
N ASP A 339 1.58 3.45 26.12
CA ASP A 339 2.31 2.87 25.00
C ASP A 339 1.71 1.54 24.55
N THR A 340 1.91 1.20 23.27
CA THR A 340 1.51 -0.09 22.70
C THR A 340 2.50 -0.55 21.65
N ILE A 341 3.04 -1.76 21.77
CA ILE A 341 3.89 -2.34 20.72
C ILE A 341 2.98 -2.91 19.63
N SER A 342 3.13 -2.39 18.41
CA SER A 342 2.56 -3.00 17.21
C SER A 342 3.48 -4.09 16.69
N VAL A 343 2.97 -5.30 16.48
CA VAL A 343 3.73 -6.45 15.97
C VAL A 343 3.09 -6.87 14.66
N THR A 344 3.74 -6.59 13.54
CA THR A 344 3.07 -6.57 12.23
C THR A 344 3.87 -7.25 11.12
N GLY A 345 3.17 -7.60 10.04
CA GLY A 345 3.78 -7.90 8.75
C GLY A 345 4.57 -6.73 8.16
N ASN A 346 5.18 -6.95 7.01
CA ASN A 346 6.16 -6.08 6.36
C ASN A 346 5.54 -4.76 5.87
N VAL A 347 4.37 -4.82 5.23
CA VAL A 347 3.68 -3.61 4.75
C VAL A 347 3.16 -2.77 5.91
N LEU A 348 2.53 -3.40 6.92
CA LEU A 348 2.07 -2.66 8.10
C LEU A 348 3.24 -2.09 8.93
N ARG A 349 4.39 -2.78 9.00
CA ARG A 349 5.59 -2.23 9.65
C ARG A 349 5.89 -0.86 9.06
N ASP A 350 6.02 -0.82 7.74
CA ASP A 350 6.32 0.38 6.99
C ASP A 350 5.28 1.49 7.24
N TYR A 351 3.99 1.19 7.05
CA TYR A 351 2.91 2.16 7.20
C TYR A 351 2.82 2.74 8.61
N LEU A 352 2.97 1.91 9.64
CA LEU A 352 2.84 2.32 11.03
C LEU A 352 4.09 3.07 11.53
N THR A 353 5.28 2.73 11.01
CA THR A 353 6.53 3.45 11.33
C THR A 353 6.64 4.81 10.65
N ASP A 354 5.81 5.11 9.66
CA ASP A 354 5.56 6.49 9.23
C ASP A 354 4.40 7.13 9.99
N LEU A 355 3.26 6.44 10.12
CA LEU A 355 2.04 7.00 10.71
C LEU A 355 2.24 7.53 12.12
N PHE A 356 2.63 6.68 13.07
CA PHE A 356 2.71 7.08 14.47
C PHE A 356 3.84 8.07 14.71
N PRO A 357 5.08 7.89 14.18
CA PRO A 357 6.13 8.89 14.34
C PRO A 357 5.82 10.26 13.72
N ILE A 358 5.08 10.32 12.61
CA ILE A 358 4.65 11.62 12.06
C ILE A 358 3.63 12.31 12.98
N LEU A 359 2.74 11.54 13.63
CA LEU A 359 1.80 12.08 14.61
C LEU A 359 2.47 12.47 15.93
N GLU A 360 3.42 11.66 16.42
CA GLU A 360 4.14 11.86 17.68
C GLU A 360 5.23 12.93 17.59
N LEU A 361 6.08 12.87 16.57
CA LEU A 361 7.32 13.64 16.46
C LEU A 361 7.31 14.67 15.32
N GLY A 362 6.24 14.67 14.53
CA GLY A 362 6.13 15.48 13.33
C GLY A 362 6.99 15.00 12.15
N THR A 363 7.73 13.89 12.30
CA THR A 363 8.57 13.28 11.27
C THR A 363 8.95 11.85 11.67
N SER A 364 9.03 10.94 10.70
CA SER A 364 9.54 9.57 10.88
C SER A 364 11.07 9.46 10.80
N ALA A 365 11.78 10.56 10.51
CA ALA A 365 13.24 10.58 10.42
C ALA A 365 13.94 10.52 11.79
N LYS A 366 13.23 10.78 12.90
CA LYS A 366 13.78 10.80 14.27
C LYS A 366 13.49 9.51 15.03
N MET A 367 13.64 8.37 14.35
CA MET A 367 13.34 7.04 14.89
C MET A 367 14.59 6.18 14.97
N LEU A 368 14.64 5.30 15.98
CA LEU A 368 15.59 4.19 16.00
C LEU A 368 15.02 3.05 15.16
N SER A 369 15.68 2.71 14.05
CA SER A 369 15.36 1.52 13.24
C SER A 369 16.51 0.52 13.37
N ILE A 370 16.31 -0.48 14.23
CA ILE A 370 17.31 -1.50 14.58
C ILE A 370 16.89 -2.82 13.96
N VAL A 371 17.81 -3.44 13.22
CA VAL A 371 17.62 -4.72 12.54
C VAL A 371 18.62 -5.73 13.10
N PRO A 372 18.23 -6.53 14.10
CA PRO A 372 19.02 -7.69 14.53
C PRO A 372 19.12 -8.67 13.36
N LEU A 373 20.32 -8.85 12.82
CA LEU A 373 20.51 -9.78 11.70
C LEU A 373 20.42 -11.22 12.20
N LEU A 374 19.75 -12.09 11.44
CA LEU A 374 19.58 -13.51 11.79
C LEU A 374 20.91 -14.22 12.10
N ASN A 375 22.02 -13.77 11.48
CA ASN A 375 23.36 -14.32 11.69
C ASN A 375 24.14 -13.68 12.86
N GLY A 376 23.48 -12.91 13.73
CA GLY A 376 24.06 -12.36 14.96
C GLY A 376 24.71 -10.98 14.85
N GLY A 377 24.66 -10.33 13.68
CA GLY A 377 25.08 -8.94 13.50
C GLY A 377 23.97 -7.93 13.79
N GLY A 378 24.27 -6.63 13.69
CA GLY A 378 23.29 -5.56 13.81
C GLY A 378 23.36 -4.60 12.62
N LEU A 379 22.20 -4.25 12.06
CA LEU A 379 22.04 -3.18 11.09
C LEU A 379 21.22 -2.06 11.73
N TYR A 380 21.63 -0.81 11.50
CA TYR A 380 21.02 0.37 12.09
C TYR A 380 20.68 1.36 10.98
N GLU A 381 19.39 1.53 10.70
CA GLU A 381 18.92 2.52 9.74
C GLU A 381 18.76 3.87 10.47
N THR A 382 19.06 4.97 9.78
CA THR A 382 19.15 6.30 10.39
C THR A 382 17.80 6.96 10.69
N GLY A 383 16.69 6.28 10.37
CA GLY A 383 15.31 6.72 10.56
C GLY A 383 14.36 5.79 9.81
N ALA A 384 13.05 6.03 9.92
CA ALA A 384 12.02 5.24 9.21
C ALA A 384 11.52 5.92 7.92
N GLY A 385 11.82 7.21 7.71
CA GLY A 385 11.35 7.97 6.55
C GLY A 385 12.20 7.81 5.28
N GLY A 386 11.68 8.34 4.16
CA GLY A 386 12.36 8.33 2.86
C GLY A 386 13.43 9.42 2.66
N SER A 387 13.91 9.57 1.42
CA SER A 387 15.01 10.48 1.06
C SER A 387 14.63 11.97 0.94
N ALA A 388 13.38 12.35 1.25
CA ALA A 388 12.87 13.73 1.27
C ALA A 388 13.23 14.59 0.03
N PRO A 389 12.75 14.25 -1.20
CA PRO A 389 13.16 14.91 -2.45
C PRO A 389 12.75 16.39 -2.59
N LYS A 390 11.93 16.92 -1.67
CA LYS A 390 11.57 18.35 -1.62
C LYS A 390 12.59 19.22 -0.89
N HIS A 391 13.51 18.63 -0.12
CA HIS A 391 14.66 19.32 0.49
C HIS A 391 15.73 19.57 -0.57
#